data_AF-A0AAT9SID9-F1
#
_entry.id   AF-A0AAT9SID9-F1
#
_cell.length_a   1.000
_cell.length_b   1.000
_cell.length_c   1.000
_cell.angle_alpha   90.00
_cell.angle_beta   90.00
_cell.angle_gamma   90.00
#
_symmetry.space_group_name_H-M   'P 1'
#
loop_
_entity.id
_entity.type
_entity.pdbx_description
1 polymer ?
#
loop_
_entity_poly.entity_id
_entity_poly.type
_entity_poly.pdbx_seq_one_letter_code
_entity_poly.pdbx_strand_id
1 'polypeptide(L)'
;MAISSSKESPSSLPKRKPDAPDSKKEKRTTPSATKVKPKSTATQQGEDRGLSDKQNIAKKKGMAERAAEQLKEYFPEVPAKTLWIRQKNKGFTTIPRTMPNAMELIDALSAKGQPAGHTYFSLWCRAPDGPLVVIQNTLTFAAEAGFSGERAVDTWRRRMRKLRELGFIKTKPGVSGEFHYVLLMNPNVVMKLMEMHGNPAFKQELYFKFRDRITDIGAQADLRVAEEIFEAEAVQPQEK
;
A
#
# COMPACT_ATOMS: atom_id res chain seq x y z
N MET A 1 -50.94 29.12 -6.10
CA MET A 1 -50.70 30.55 -5.85
C MET A 1 -50.92 30.82 -4.37
N ALA A 2 -49.84 31.10 -3.63
CA ALA A 2 -49.78 31.96 -2.45
C ALA A 2 -48.31 31.98 -2.00
N ILE A 3 -47.76 33.18 -1.98
CA ILE A 3 -46.36 33.51 -1.80
C ILE A 3 -46.26 34.05 -0.37
N SER A 4 -45.26 33.64 0.40
CA SER A 4 -44.71 34.55 1.42
C SER A 4 -43.26 34.18 1.73
N SER A 5 -42.43 35.20 1.58
CA SER A 5 -40.99 35.26 1.75
C SER A 5 -40.70 36.08 3.00
N SER A 6 -39.73 35.67 3.81
CA SER A 6 -38.92 36.51 4.72
C SER A 6 -37.97 35.60 5.51
N LYS A 7 -36.75 35.94 5.86
CA LYS A 7 -35.77 36.99 5.51
C LYS A 7 -34.50 36.55 6.28
N GLU A 8 -33.32 36.72 5.71
CA GLU A 8 -32.04 36.44 6.38
C GLU A 8 -31.79 37.38 7.57
N SER A 9 -30.96 36.94 8.52
CA SER A 9 -29.98 37.80 9.22
C SER A 9 -28.80 36.98 9.77
N PRO A 10 -27.55 37.41 9.55
CA PRO A 10 -26.33 36.69 9.94
C PRO A 10 -25.75 37.24 11.27
N SER A 11 -25.09 36.39 12.07
CA SER A 11 -24.37 36.82 13.29
C SER A 11 -22.98 36.19 13.41
N SER A 12 -22.01 36.95 12.93
CA SER A 12 -20.65 37.20 13.48
C SER A 12 -19.99 36.19 14.45
N LEU A 13 -18.92 35.55 13.96
CA LEU A 13 -17.81 34.99 14.76
C LEU A 13 -16.63 35.98 14.78
N PRO A 14 -15.96 36.25 15.92
CA PRO A 14 -14.83 37.17 15.97
C PRO A 14 -13.51 36.53 15.51
N LYS A 15 -12.75 37.31 14.73
CA LYS A 15 -11.41 37.00 14.19
C LYS A 15 -10.34 37.04 15.29
N ARG A 16 -9.45 36.02 15.34
CA ARG A 16 -8.19 36.07 16.12
C ARG A 16 -7.12 36.82 15.32
N LYS A 17 -6.40 37.74 15.99
CA LYS A 17 -5.20 38.42 15.47
C LYS A 17 -3.94 37.54 15.63
N PRO A 18 -2.93 37.64 14.74
CA PRO A 18 -1.60 37.10 14.97
C PRO A 18 -0.61 38.22 15.35
N ASP A 19 0.19 38.00 16.39
CA ASP A 19 1.37 38.82 16.69
C ASP A 19 2.65 38.01 16.43
N ALA A 20 3.66 38.68 15.85
CA ALA A 20 5.01 38.22 15.50
C ALA A 20 6.05 39.09 16.26
N PRO A 21 7.37 39.05 15.98
CA PRO A 21 8.35 37.96 16.07
C PRO A 21 9.66 38.37 16.85
N ASP A 22 10.65 37.46 16.81
CA ASP A 22 12.11 37.71 16.72
C ASP A 22 13.00 37.63 18.00
N SER A 23 14.04 36.78 17.96
CA SER A 23 15.44 37.21 18.19
C SER A 23 16.50 36.09 18.08
N LYS A 24 17.37 36.30 17.09
CA LYS A 24 18.86 36.29 17.12
C LYS A 24 19.71 35.01 17.32
N LYS A 25 20.54 34.82 16.28
CA LYS A 25 21.81 34.08 16.15
C LYS A 25 22.86 34.47 17.20
N GLU A 26 23.72 33.50 17.54
CA GLU A 26 25.10 33.80 17.95
C GLU A 26 26.09 32.75 17.40
N LYS A 27 27.18 33.26 16.79
CA LYS A 27 28.30 32.53 16.18
C LYS A 27 29.52 32.81 17.06
N ARG A 28 30.34 31.80 17.40
CA ARG A 28 31.68 32.06 17.98
C ARG A 28 32.75 31.09 17.47
N THR A 29 33.66 31.71 16.73
CA THR A 29 35.07 31.48 16.39
C THR A 29 35.88 30.31 16.99
N THR A 30 36.75 29.76 16.13
CA THR A 30 37.92 28.89 16.34
C THR A 30 39.05 29.57 17.15
N PRO A 31 40.10 28.82 17.55
CA PRO A 31 41.36 28.96 16.81
C PRO A 31 42.19 27.67 16.61
N SER A 32 43.21 27.84 15.77
CA SER A 32 44.12 26.89 15.10
C SER A 32 45.40 26.59 15.91
N ALA A 33 46.04 25.43 15.68
CA ALA A 33 47.48 25.26 15.93
C ALA A 33 48.12 24.11 15.10
N THR A 34 49.00 24.53 14.17
CA THR A 34 50.36 24.01 13.92
C THR A 34 50.59 22.75 13.06
N LYS A 35 51.59 22.93 12.20
CA LYS A 35 52.05 22.18 11.02
C LYS A 35 53.35 21.44 11.36
N VAL A 36 53.49 20.14 11.03
CA VAL A 36 54.79 19.50 10.74
C VAL A 36 54.60 18.41 9.67
N LYS A 37 55.50 18.40 8.67
CA LYS A 37 55.59 17.43 7.57
C LYS A 37 56.96 16.75 7.64
N PRO A 38 57.11 15.47 7.24
CA PRO A 38 58.31 15.09 6.51
C PRO A 38 58.02 14.38 5.16
N LYS A 39 59.05 14.41 4.31
CA LYS A 39 59.16 14.00 2.90
C LYS A 39 59.17 12.45 2.73
N SER A 40 58.39 11.94 1.77
CA SER A 40 58.79 11.36 0.46
C SER A 40 59.15 9.88 0.47
N THR A 41 58.43 9.07 -0.32
CA THR A 41 58.97 8.11 -1.31
C THR A 41 57.82 7.69 -2.23
N ALA A 42 58.01 7.79 -3.54
CA ALA A 42 57.09 7.33 -4.55
C ALA A 42 57.25 5.82 -4.77
N THR A 43 56.14 5.08 -4.84
CA THR A 43 56.02 3.89 -5.70
C THR A 43 54.56 3.81 -6.15
N GLN A 44 54.40 3.70 -7.46
CA GLN A 44 53.15 3.71 -8.20
C GLN A 44 52.38 2.41 -8.00
N GLN A 45 51.06 2.50 -7.83
CA GLN A 45 50.02 1.67 -8.47
C GLN A 45 48.68 1.92 -7.76
N GLY A 46 47.71 2.51 -8.45
CA GLY A 46 46.37 2.68 -7.91
C GLY A 46 45.54 3.79 -8.55
N GLU A 47 45.44 3.82 -9.88
CA GLU A 47 44.45 4.67 -10.55
C GLU A 47 43.72 3.84 -11.60
N ASP A 48 42.73 3.05 -11.18
CA ASP A 48 41.52 2.80 -11.98
C ASP A 48 40.36 2.25 -11.13
N ARG A 49 39.88 3.04 -10.16
CA ARG A 49 38.61 2.77 -9.45
C ARG A 49 37.79 4.05 -9.21
N GLY A 50 37.93 5.03 -10.10
CA GLY A 50 37.36 6.37 -9.89
C GLY A 50 36.11 6.68 -10.72
N LEU A 51 35.85 5.93 -11.79
CA LEU A 51 34.89 6.33 -12.83
C LEU A 51 33.61 5.48 -12.88
N SER A 52 33.60 4.26 -12.31
CA SER A 52 32.45 3.34 -12.40
C SER A 52 31.36 3.56 -11.32
N ASP A 53 31.76 3.96 -10.10
CA ASP A 53 30.82 4.01 -8.97
C ASP A 53 29.95 5.27 -8.97
N LYS A 54 30.48 6.42 -9.41
CA LYS A 54 29.70 7.66 -9.54
C LYS A 54 28.67 7.60 -10.67
N GLN A 55 28.90 6.78 -11.70
CA GLN A 55 28.00 6.60 -12.83
C GLN A 55 26.88 5.59 -12.52
N ASN A 56 27.14 4.57 -11.69
CA ASN A 56 26.11 3.61 -11.26
C ASN A 56 25.24 4.10 -10.08
N ILE A 57 25.73 5.03 -9.27
CA ILE A 57 25.02 5.60 -8.11
C ILE A 57 24.20 6.85 -8.47
N ALA A 58 24.48 7.50 -9.61
CA ALA A 58 23.67 8.58 -10.16
C ALA A 58 22.38 8.04 -10.82
N LYS A 59 21.46 7.56 -9.97
CA LYS A 59 20.05 7.26 -10.24
C LYS A 59 19.81 6.40 -11.48
N LYS A 60 19.76 5.09 -11.28
CA LYS A 60 18.80 4.24 -12.01
C LYS A 60 17.43 4.89 -11.82
N LYS A 61 16.95 5.67 -12.81
CA LYS A 61 15.70 6.46 -12.76
C LYS A 61 14.60 5.69 -12.02
N GLY A 62 13.78 6.33 -11.20
CA GLY A 62 12.71 5.61 -10.49
C GLY A 62 11.81 4.85 -11.47
N MET A 63 11.18 3.74 -11.06
CA MET A 63 10.27 2.96 -11.93
C MET A 63 9.23 3.85 -12.63
N ALA A 64 8.68 4.84 -11.90
CA ALA A 64 7.73 5.80 -12.43
C ALA A 64 8.35 6.75 -13.47
N GLU A 65 9.60 7.18 -13.28
CA GLU A 65 10.31 8.05 -14.23
C GLU A 65 10.61 7.29 -15.52
N ARG A 66 11.07 6.03 -15.43
CA ARG A 66 11.28 5.18 -16.61
C ARG A 66 9.98 4.96 -17.38
N ALA A 67 8.88 4.64 -16.69
CA ALA A 67 7.57 4.48 -17.32
C ALA A 67 7.09 5.77 -18.00
N ALA A 68 7.32 6.93 -17.39
CA ALA A 68 6.96 8.22 -17.97
C ALA A 68 7.77 8.56 -19.24
N GLU A 69 9.02 8.11 -19.33
CA GLU A 69 9.85 8.26 -20.54
C GLU A 69 9.40 7.32 -21.65
N GLN A 70 9.18 6.05 -21.32
CA GLN A 70 8.64 5.06 -22.26
C GLN A 70 7.28 5.50 -22.81
N LEU A 71 6.43 6.09 -21.97
CA LEU A 71 5.14 6.63 -22.41
C LEU A 71 5.31 7.73 -23.48
N LYS A 72 6.29 8.63 -23.30
CA LYS A 72 6.57 9.69 -24.29
C LYS A 72 7.16 9.14 -25.59
N GLU A 73 7.94 8.07 -25.49
CA GLU A 73 8.58 7.44 -26.64
C GLU A 73 7.60 6.61 -27.47
N TYR A 74 6.80 5.76 -26.82
CA TYR A 74 5.93 4.80 -27.50
C TYR A 74 4.52 5.33 -27.81
N PHE A 75 4.02 6.33 -27.07
CA PHE A 75 2.68 6.89 -27.26
C PHE A 75 2.66 8.44 -27.32
N PRO A 76 3.52 9.07 -28.15
CA PRO A 76 3.62 10.53 -28.24
C PRO A 76 2.33 11.21 -28.72
N GLU A 77 1.49 10.50 -29.46
CA GLU A 77 0.24 10.99 -30.03
C GLU A 77 -0.89 11.14 -29.00
N VAL A 78 -0.78 10.48 -27.84
CA VAL A 78 -1.83 10.48 -26.82
C VAL A 78 -1.82 11.80 -26.04
N PRO A 79 -2.92 12.60 -26.06
CA PRO A 79 -2.93 13.88 -25.38
C PRO A 79 -2.81 13.73 -23.86
N ALA A 80 -1.86 14.44 -23.23
CA ALA A 80 -1.59 14.31 -21.79
C ALA A 80 -2.82 14.56 -20.88
N LYS A 81 -3.84 15.26 -21.38
CA LYS A 81 -5.11 15.54 -20.67
C LYS A 81 -6.06 14.34 -20.57
N THR A 82 -5.90 13.32 -21.43
CA THR A 82 -6.71 12.08 -21.39
C THR A 82 -6.13 11.04 -20.44
N LEU A 83 -4.89 11.23 -20.00
CA LEU A 83 -4.19 10.33 -19.10
C LEU A 83 -4.61 10.55 -17.64
N TRP A 84 -4.76 9.45 -16.92
CA TRP A 84 -5.01 9.48 -15.48
C TRP A 84 -3.67 9.39 -14.73
N ILE A 85 -3.21 10.51 -14.17
CA ILE A 85 -1.91 10.66 -13.53
C ILE A 85 -2.11 11.00 -12.05
N ARG A 86 -1.48 10.23 -11.14
CA ARG A 86 -1.67 10.35 -9.67
C ARG A 86 -1.54 11.76 -9.11
N GLN A 87 -0.62 12.55 -9.68
CA GLN A 87 -0.29 13.91 -9.24
C GLN A 87 -1.24 14.96 -9.83
N LYS A 88 -2.03 14.62 -10.86
CA LYS A 88 -2.92 15.55 -11.57
C LYS A 88 -4.40 15.23 -11.37
N ASN A 89 -4.75 13.96 -11.20
CA ASN A 89 -6.14 13.53 -11.07
C ASN A 89 -6.41 12.99 -9.65
N LYS A 90 -7.69 13.03 -9.26
CA LYS A 90 -8.17 12.52 -7.97
C LYS A 90 -8.69 11.09 -8.10
N GLY A 91 -8.85 10.41 -6.97
CA GLY A 91 -9.43 9.06 -6.90
C GLY A 91 -8.41 7.92 -6.97
N PHE A 92 -7.13 8.19 -6.70
CA PHE A 92 -6.13 7.14 -6.53
C PHE A 92 -6.17 6.57 -5.11
N THR A 93 -5.93 5.27 -5.00
CA THR A 93 -5.60 4.62 -3.74
C THR A 93 -4.26 3.90 -3.88
N THR A 94 -3.59 3.68 -2.76
CA THR A 94 -2.35 2.90 -2.71
C THR A 94 -2.70 1.43 -2.45
N ILE A 95 -2.36 0.55 -3.40
CA ILE A 95 -2.60 -0.90 -3.28
C ILE A 95 -1.28 -1.68 -3.26
N PRO A 96 -1.20 -2.82 -2.55
CA PRO A 96 -0.01 -3.66 -2.55
C PRO A 96 0.38 -4.15 -3.96
N ARG A 97 1.68 -4.11 -4.31
CA ARG A 97 2.16 -4.57 -5.63
C ARG A 97 2.11 -6.09 -5.84
N THR A 98 1.83 -6.83 -4.76
CA THR A 98 1.58 -8.28 -4.70
C THR A 98 0.09 -8.61 -4.74
N MET A 99 -0.79 -7.60 -4.85
CA MET A 99 -2.23 -7.80 -4.92
C MET A 99 -2.65 -8.83 -5.98
N PRO A 100 -2.11 -8.83 -7.22
CA PRO A 100 -2.46 -9.87 -8.19
C PRO A 100 -2.16 -11.30 -7.72
N ASN A 101 -1.02 -11.52 -7.04
CA ASN A 101 -0.64 -12.83 -6.50
C ASN A 101 -1.59 -13.27 -5.37
N ALA A 102 -1.93 -12.35 -4.49
CA ALA A 102 -2.90 -12.61 -3.42
C ALA A 102 -4.28 -12.96 -3.99
N MET A 103 -4.75 -12.24 -5.02
CA MET A 103 -6.02 -12.53 -5.70
C MET A 103 -6.02 -13.90 -6.36
N GLU A 104 -4.94 -14.25 -7.08
CA GLU A 104 -4.79 -15.57 -7.73
C GLU A 104 -4.86 -16.70 -6.70
N LEU A 105 -4.17 -16.54 -5.55
CA LEU A 105 -4.22 -17.51 -4.46
C LEU A 105 -5.62 -17.59 -3.83
N ILE A 106 -6.24 -16.46 -3.53
CA ILE A 106 -7.60 -16.40 -2.97
C ILE A 106 -8.58 -17.14 -3.87
N ASP A 107 -8.50 -16.93 -5.18
CA ASP A 107 -9.39 -17.57 -6.14
C ASP A 107 -9.12 -19.07 -6.25
N ALA A 108 -7.85 -19.48 -6.20
CA ALA A 108 -7.47 -20.90 -6.18
C ALA A 108 -7.92 -21.63 -4.91
N LEU A 109 -7.95 -20.95 -3.76
CA LEU A 109 -8.39 -21.49 -2.46
C LEU A 109 -9.91 -21.31 -2.23
N SER A 110 -10.60 -20.61 -3.12
CA SER A 110 -12.05 -20.44 -3.07
C SER A 110 -12.76 -21.68 -3.60
N ALA A 111 -14.04 -21.85 -3.22
CA ALA A 111 -14.85 -22.92 -3.77
C ALA A 111 -14.94 -22.80 -5.32
N LYS A 112 -15.11 -23.93 -6.01
CA LYS A 112 -15.21 -23.95 -7.47
C LYS A 112 -16.31 -23.00 -7.97
N GLY A 113 -15.98 -22.13 -8.92
CA GLY A 113 -16.89 -21.11 -9.46
C GLY A 113 -17.22 -19.98 -8.47
N GLN A 114 -16.42 -19.83 -7.41
CA GLN A 114 -16.67 -18.85 -6.36
C GLN A 114 -15.48 -17.94 -6.03
N PRO A 115 -14.82 -17.32 -7.04
CA PRO A 115 -13.66 -16.47 -6.81
C PRO A 115 -13.99 -15.29 -5.89
N ALA A 116 -13.08 -14.97 -4.99
CA ALA A 116 -13.19 -13.90 -3.99
C ALA A 116 -12.12 -12.80 -4.16
N GLY A 117 -11.15 -12.98 -5.04
CA GLY A 117 -10.06 -12.05 -5.31
C GLY A 117 -10.56 -10.68 -5.77
N HIS A 118 -11.54 -10.63 -6.67
CA HIS A 118 -12.14 -9.36 -7.11
C HIS A 118 -12.87 -8.63 -5.98
N THR A 119 -13.52 -9.36 -5.06
CA THR A 119 -14.12 -8.77 -3.86
C THR A 119 -13.06 -8.19 -2.93
N TYR A 120 -11.91 -8.84 -2.80
CA TYR A 120 -10.81 -8.31 -2.01
C TYR A 120 -10.20 -7.05 -2.64
N PHE A 121 -10.03 -7.05 -3.96
CA PHE A 121 -9.57 -5.87 -4.70
C PHE A 121 -10.50 -4.67 -4.54
N SER A 122 -11.82 -4.86 -4.61
CA SER A 122 -12.77 -3.75 -4.44
C SER A 122 -12.71 -3.12 -3.04
N LEU A 123 -12.41 -3.92 -2.00
CA LEU A 123 -12.19 -3.38 -0.66
C LEU A 123 -10.94 -2.48 -0.59
N TRP A 124 -9.83 -2.88 -1.22
CA TRP A 124 -8.61 -2.07 -1.29
C TRP A 124 -8.84 -0.74 -2.03
N CYS A 125 -9.64 -0.77 -3.09
CA CYS A 125 -10.06 0.45 -3.81
C CYS A 125 -10.87 1.41 -2.93
N ARG A 126 -11.53 0.91 -1.88
CA ARG A 126 -12.33 1.70 -0.93
C ARG A 126 -11.58 2.15 0.33
N ALA A 127 -10.34 1.72 0.51
CA ALA A 127 -9.54 2.01 1.71
C ALA A 127 -8.41 3.01 1.36
N PRO A 128 -8.67 4.34 1.37
CA PRO A 128 -7.65 5.32 1.02
C PRO A 128 -6.57 5.39 2.11
N ASP A 129 -5.36 4.97 1.76
CA ASP A 129 -4.13 5.10 2.56
C ASP A 129 -4.16 4.48 3.98
N GLY A 130 -5.17 3.66 4.29
CA GLY A 130 -5.29 2.92 5.54
C GLY A 130 -5.99 1.57 5.34
N PRO A 131 -5.78 0.58 6.24
CA PRO A 131 -6.32 -0.76 6.07
C PRO A 131 -7.78 -0.90 6.54
N LEU A 132 -8.40 0.11 7.13
CA LEU A 132 -9.77 0.02 7.66
C LEU A 132 -10.80 0.47 6.61
N VAL A 133 -11.79 -0.38 6.38
CA VAL A 133 -12.97 -0.09 5.57
C VAL A 133 -14.21 -0.13 6.46
N VAL A 134 -15.00 0.95 6.41
CA VAL A 134 -16.29 1.04 7.09
C VAL A 134 -17.40 0.88 6.07
N ILE A 135 -18.14 -0.22 6.14
CA ILE A 135 -19.18 -0.59 5.18
C ILE A 135 -20.52 -0.11 5.71
N GLN A 136 -21.06 0.98 5.16
CA GLN A 136 -22.40 1.46 5.50
C GLN A 136 -23.49 0.80 4.64
N ASN A 137 -23.21 0.61 3.35
CA ASN A 137 -24.15 0.04 2.39
C ASN A 137 -23.53 -1.17 1.69
N THR A 138 -23.95 -2.38 2.07
CA THR A 138 -23.45 -3.64 1.52
C THR A 138 -23.79 -3.82 0.04
N LEU A 139 -24.92 -3.26 -0.43
CA LEU A 139 -25.31 -3.35 -1.83
C LEU A 139 -24.31 -2.63 -2.74
N THR A 140 -23.78 -1.48 -2.31
CA THR A 140 -22.77 -0.75 -3.10
C THR A 140 -21.48 -1.56 -3.25
N PHE A 141 -21.01 -2.20 -2.17
CA PHE A 141 -19.81 -3.06 -2.24
C PHE A 141 -20.03 -4.33 -3.06
N ALA A 142 -21.23 -4.91 -2.99
CA ALA A 142 -21.59 -6.04 -3.84
C ALA A 142 -21.58 -5.65 -5.33
N ALA A 143 -22.16 -4.50 -5.68
CA ALA A 143 -22.19 -3.99 -7.05
C ALA A 143 -20.77 -3.70 -7.58
N GLU A 144 -19.91 -3.06 -6.79
CA GLU A 144 -18.51 -2.79 -7.19
C GLU A 144 -17.67 -4.05 -7.32
N ALA A 145 -17.98 -5.09 -6.55
CA ALA A 145 -17.38 -6.40 -6.72
C ALA A 145 -17.90 -7.15 -7.97
N GLY A 146 -18.83 -6.56 -8.73
CA GLY A 146 -19.39 -7.11 -9.96
C GLY A 146 -20.62 -8.00 -9.76
N PHE A 147 -21.21 -8.04 -8.56
CA PHE A 147 -22.41 -8.82 -8.28
C PHE A 147 -23.68 -7.99 -8.54
N SER A 148 -24.66 -8.61 -9.17
CA SER A 148 -25.95 -7.98 -9.51
C SER A 148 -27.12 -8.92 -9.23
N GLY A 149 -28.34 -8.39 -9.32
CA GLY A 149 -29.58 -9.10 -9.04
C GLY A 149 -29.89 -9.27 -7.55
N GLU A 150 -30.98 -9.97 -7.26
CA GLU A 150 -31.54 -10.11 -5.90
C GLU A 150 -30.57 -10.76 -4.91
N ARG A 151 -29.67 -11.63 -5.40
CA ARG A 151 -28.70 -12.37 -4.59
C ARG A 151 -27.31 -11.71 -4.54
N ALA A 152 -27.18 -10.46 -5.01
CA ALA A 152 -25.88 -9.77 -5.09
C ALA A 152 -25.21 -9.69 -3.70
N VAL A 153 -25.96 -9.21 -2.70
CA VAL A 153 -25.45 -9.03 -1.33
C VAL A 153 -25.10 -10.36 -0.68
N ASP A 154 -25.92 -11.40 -0.86
CA ASP A 154 -25.65 -12.71 -0.28
C ASP A 154 -24.43 -13.39 -0.92
N THR A 155 -24.29 -13.24 -2.23
CA THR A 155 -23.10 -13.71 -2.96
C THR A 155 -21.86 -13.01 -2.48
N TRP A 156 -21.91 -11.68 -2.33
CA TRP A 156 -20.83 -10.87 -1.80
C TRP A 156 -20.46 -11.26 -0.36
N ARG A 157 -21.45 -11.43 0.53
CA ARG A 157 -21.23 -11.88 1.93
C ARG A 157 -20.50 -13.23 1.98
N ARG A 158 -20.82 -14.16 1.08
CA ARG A 158 -20.11 -15.44 0.98
C ARG A 158 -18.64 -15.25 0.58
N ARG A 159 -18.32 -14.30 -0.30
CA ARG A 159 -16.91 -13.95 -0.60
C ARG A 159 -16.22 -13.32 0.60
N MET A 160 -16.87 -12.40 1.29
CA MET A 160 -16.35 -11.79 2.51
C MET A 160 -16.04 -12.83 3.60
N ARG A 161 -16.93 -13.80 3.81
CA ARG A 161 -16.66 -14.92 4.74
C ARG A 161 -15.42 -15.72 4.31
N LYS A 162 -15.26 -15.99 3.02
CA LYS A 162 -14.07 -16.69 2.51
C LYS A 162 -12.79 -15.87 2.73
N LEU A 163 -12.82 -14.56 2.48
CA LEU A 163 -11.67 -13.68 2.75
C LEU A 163 -11.30 -13.67 4.23
N ARG A 164 -12.29 -13.70 5.13
CA ARG A 164 -12.09 -13.78 6.58
C ARG A 164 -11.49 -15.13 6.99
N GLU A 165 -12.03 -16.23 6.47
CA GLU A 165 -11.52 -17.59 6.68
C GLU A 165 -10.06 -17.74 6.24
N LEU A 166 -9.71 -17.15 5.10
CA LEU A 166 -8.35 -17.12 4.57
C LEU A 166 -7.42 -16.12 5.29
N GLY A 167 -7.91 -15.35 6.27
CA GLY A 167 -7.10 -14.41 7.04
C GLY A 167 -6.73 -13.11 6.33
N PHE A 168 -7.20 -12.86 5.10
CA PHE A 168 -6.94 -11.61 4.37
C PHE A 168 -7.69 -10.41 4.96
N ILE A 169 -8.77 -10.65 5.70
CA ILE A 169 -9.51 -9.62 6.41
C ILE A 169 -9.86 -10.03 7.84
N LYS A 170 -9.90 -9.07 8.76
CA LYS A 170 -10.58 -9.18 10.05
C LYS A 170 -11.86 -8.35 10.03
N THR A 171 -12.88 -8.77 10.76
CA THR A 171 -14.19 -8.12 10.70
C THR A 171 -14.75 -7.90 12.10
N LYS A 172 -15.41 -6.76 12.33
CA LYS A 172 -16.23 -6.53 13.53
C LYS A 172 -17.64 -6.11 13.11
N PRO A 173 -18.68 -6.58 13.83
CA PRO A 173 -20.06 -6.22 13.54
C PRO A 173 -20.34 -4.74 13.87
N GLY A 174 -21.40 -4.21 13.26
CA GLY A 174 -21.90 -2.86 13.51
C GLY A 174 -23.28 -2.68 12.88
N VAL A 175 -23.67 -1.42 12.62
CA VAL A 175 -25.06 -1.08 12.19
C VAL A 175 -25.46 -1.70 10.85
N SER A 176 -24.51 -2.07 9.99
CA SER A 176 -24.76 -2.70 8.68
C SER A 176 -24.55 -4.22 8.66
N GLY A 177 -24.35 -4.84 9.85
CA GLY A 177 -24.19 -6.28 10.01
C GLY A 177 -22.75 -6.72 10.33
N GLU A 178 -22.43 -8.00 10.10
CA GLU A 178 -21.16 -8.63 10.50
C GLU A 178 -19.91 -8.04 9.82
N PHE A 179 -20.08 -7.36 8.68
CA PHE A 179 -19.01 -6.76 7.89
C PHE A 179 -18.96 -5.24 7.99
N HIS A 180 -19.52 -4.64 9.05
CA HIS A 180 -19.53 -3.18 9.18
C HIS A 180 -18.12 -2.58 9.26
N TYR A 181 -17.25 -3.16 10.09
CA TYR A 181 -15.84 -2.80 10.17
C TYR A 181 -15.02 -3.93 9.56
N VAL A 182 -14.22 -3.62 8.55
CA VAL A 182 -13.34 -4.58 7.87
C VAL A 182 -11.92 -4.04 7.91
N LEU A 183 -11.01 -4.80 8.54
CA LEU A 183 -9.58 -4.51 8.55
C LEU A 183 -8.90 -5.40 7.50
N LEU A 184 -8.24 -4.76 6.53
CA LEU A 184 -7.43 -5.40 5.51
C LEU A 184 -6.09 -5.79 6.10
N MET A 185 -5.78 -7.09 6.09
CA MET A 185 -4.50 -7.59 6.58
C MET A 185 -3.42 -7.38 5.51
N ASN A 186 -2.15 -7.30 5.94
CA ASN A 186 -1.03 -7.25 5.01
C ASN A 186 -1.00 -8.57 4.20
N PRO A 187 -1.26 -8.53 2.87
CA PRO A 187 -1.38 -9.76 2.09
C PRO A 187 -0.07 -10.55 2.04
N ASN A 188 1.08 -9.90 2.16
CA ASN A 188 2.39 -10.57 2.12
C ASN A 188 2.58 -11.45 3.36
N VAL A 189 2.21 -10.91 4.53
CA VAL A 189 2.25 -11.62 5.81
C VAL A 189 1.31 -12.81 5.78
N VAL A 190 0.05 -12.60 5.34
CA VAL A 190 -0.96 -13.66 5.25
C VAL A 190 -0.50 -14.80 4.33
N MET A 191 0.06 -14.47 3.16
CA MET A 191 0.56 -15.48 2.22
C MET A 191 1.71 -16.31 2.79
N LYS A 192 2.63 -15.68 3.53
CA LYS A 192 3.75 -16.39 4.17
C LYS A 192 3.28 -17.28 5.31
N LEU A 193 2.37 -16.80 6.17
CA LEU A 193 1.77 -17.62 7.23
C LEU A 193 1.05 -18.84 6.66
N MET A 194 0.27 -18.66 5.58
CA MET A 194 -0.41 -19.78 4.92
C MET A 194 0.54 -20.88 4.45
N GLU A 195 1.70 -20.50 3.92
CA GLU A 195 2.74 -21.44 3.51
C GLU A 195 3.32 -22.18 4.72
N MET A 196 3.65 -21.45 5.80
CA MET A 196 4.25 -22.02 7.01
C MET A 196 3.30 -22.95 7.77
N HIS A 197 1.99 -22.65 7.81
CA HIS A 197 0.98 -23.54 8.39
C HIS A 197 0.69 -24.77 7.51
N GLY A 198 1.28 -24.87 6.32
CA GLY A 198 1.20 -26.08 5.48
C GLY A 198 -0.21 -26.37 4.96
N ASN A 199 -0.98 -25.35 4.56
CA ASN A 199 -2.33 -25.56 4.03
C ASN A 199 -2.28 -26.50 2.80
N PRO A 200 -2.95 -27.68 2.83
CA PRO A 200 -2.86 -28.66 1.73
C PRO A 200 -3.38 -28.16 0.38
N ALA A 201 -4.27 -27.17 0.38
CA ALA A 201 -4.80 -26.56 -0.84
C ALA A 201 -3.87 -25.47 -1.42
N PHE A 202 -2.81 -25.10 -0.68
CA PHE A 202 -1.85 -24.09 -1.09
C PHE A 202 -0.92 -24.63 -2.17
N LYS A 203 -0.96 -24.00 -3.34
CA LYS A 203 -0.16 -24.41 -4.50
C LYS A 203 1.22 -23.75 -4.44
N GLN A 204 2.27 -24.56 -4.34
CA GLN A 204 3.64 -24.07 -4.27
C GLN A 204 4.05 -23.21 -5.46
N GLU A 205 3.56 -23.52 -6.66
CA GLU A 205 3.81 -22.72 -7.87
C GLU A 205 3.33 -21.27 -7.72
N LEU A 206 2.19 -21.04 -7.07
CA LEU A 206 1.66 -19.68 -6.83
C LEU A 206 2.52 -18.92 -5.83
N TYR A 207 3.08 -19.64 -4.85
CA TYR A 207 3.96 -19.06 -3.86
C TYR A 207 5.33 -18.68 -4.44
N PHE A 208 5.88 -19.46 -5.37
CA PHE A 208 7.12 -19.09 -6.05
C PHE A 208 6.96 -17.80 -6.86
N LYS A 209 5.88 -17.66 -7.63
CA LYS A 209 5.55 -16.40 -8.32
C LYS A 209 5.46 -15.21 -7.35
N PHE A 210 4.87 -15.44 -6.18
CA PHE A 210 4.79 -14.43 -5.12
C PHE A 210 6.16 -14.08 -4.53
N ARG A 211 7.01 -15.08 -4.24
CA ARG A 211 8.38 -14.90 -3.74
C ARG A 211 9.26 -14.11 -4.72
N ASP A 212 9.14 -14.39 -6.00
CA ASP A 212 9.81 -13.61 -7.04
C ASP A 212 9.35 -12.16 -6.99
N ARG A 213 8.04 -11.93 -6.90
CA ARG A 213 7.48 -10.59 -6.80
C ARG A 213 7.93 -9.83 -5.55
N ILE A 214 8.00 -10.49 -4.39
CA ILE A 214 8.51 -9.90 -3.14
C ILE A 214 9.97 -9.47 -3.31
N THR A 215 10.78 -10.29 -3.96
CA THR A 215 12.18 -10.00 -4.25
C THR A 215 12.30 -8.77 -5.16
N ASP A 216 11.51 -8.72 -6.25
CA ASP A 216 11.50 -7.61 -7.21
C ASP A 216 11.15 -6.26 -6.57
N ILE A 217 10.20 -6.25 -5.62
CA ILE A 217 9.74 -5.01 -4.98
C ILE A 217 10.50 -4.69 -3.68
N GLY A 218 11.39 -5.58 -3.22
CA GLY A 218 12.16 -5.43 -2.00
C GLY A 218 11.36 -5.60 -0.69
N ALA A 219 10.25 -6.35 -0.71
CA ALA A 219 9.33 -6.49 0.43
C ALA A 219 9.69 -7.63 1.41
N GLN A 220 10.96 -8.02 1.51
CA GLN A 220 11.41 -9.14 2.35
C GLN A 220 11.11 -8.95 3.84
N ALA A 221 10.99 -7.71 4.30
CA ALA A 221 10.62 -7.41 5.68
C ALA A 221 9.25 -7.96 6.07
N ASP A 222 8.29 -7.99 5.14
CA ASP A 222 6.96 -8.55 5.42
C ASP A 222 7.00 -10.05 5.68
N LEU A 223 7.94 -10.78 5.04
CA LEU A 223 8.08 -12.23 5.27
C LEU A 223 8.65 -12.52 6.66
N ARG A 224 9.61 -11.70 7.12
CA ARG A 224 10.16 -11.82 8.48
C ARG A 224 9.10 -11.57 9.55
N VAL A 225 8.21 -10.61 9.34
CA VAL A 225 7.07 -10.39 10.24
C VAL A 225 6.19 -11.63 10.36
N ALA A 226 5.96 -12.35 9.26
CA ALA A 226 5.21 -13.60 9.32
C ALA A 226 5.96 -14.72 10.06
N GLU A 227 7.28 -14.82 9.89
CA GLU A 227 8.13 -15.76 10.62
C GLU A 227 8.07 -15.49 12.13
N GLU A 228 8.20 -14.23 12.55
CA GLU A 228 8.07 -13.80 13.95
C GLU A 228 6.69 -14.14 14.54
N ILE A 229 5.61 -13.92 13.78
CA ILE A 229 4.25 -14.27 14.21
C ILE A 229 4.12 -15.78 14.39
N PHE A 230 4.58 -16.57 13.42
CA PHE A 230 4.49 -18.03 13.46
C PHE A 230 5.28 -18.61 14.64
N GLU A 231 6.48 -18.09 14.90
CA GLU A 231 7.30 -18.47 16.05
C GLU A 231 6.60 -18.12 17.38
N ALA A 232 6.01 -16.92 17.47
CA ALA A 232 5.26 -16.51 18.67
C ALA A 232 4.04 -17.41 18.95
N GLU A 233 3.33 -17.85 17.90
CA GLU A 233 2.21 -18.78 18.00
C GLU A 233 2.65 -20.19 18.44
N ALA A 234 3.85 -20.62 18.08
CA ALA A 234 4.40 -21.92 18.48
C ALA A 234 4.85 -21.95 19.96
N VAL A 235 5.25 -20.79 20.50
CA VAL A 235 5.72 -20.67 21.90
C VAL A 235 4.57 -20.52 22.89
N GLN A 236 3.41 -19.99 22.46
CA GLN A 236 2.22 -19.91 23.30
C GLN A 236 1.38 -21.19 23.13
N PRO A 237 1.29 -22.08 24.13
CA PRO A 237 0.41 -23.24 24.05
C PRO A 237 -1.02 -22.73 23.85
N GLN A 238 -1.68 -23.21 22.81
CA GLN A 238 -3.09 -22.91 22.51
C GLN A 238 -3.93 -23.23 23.75
N GLU A 239 -4.32 -22.21 24.53
CA GLU A 239 -5.38 -22.36 25.53
C GLU A 239 -6.66 -22.70 24.76
N LYS A 240 -7.15 -23.92 24.98
CA LYS A 240 -8.32 -24.52 24.34
C LYS A 240 -9.62 -23.76 24.62
#